data_AF-A0A957IT63-F1
#
_entry.id   AF-A0A957IT63-F1
#
_cell.length_a   1.000
_cell.length_b   1.000
_cell.length_c   1.000
_cell.angle_alpha   90.00
_cell.angle_beta   90.00
_cell.angle_gamma   90.00
#
_symmetry.space_group_name_H-M   'P 1'
#
loop_
_entity.id
_entity.type
_entity.pdbx_description
1 polymer ?
#
loop_
_entity_poly.entity_id
_entity_poly.type
_entity_poly.pdbx_seq_one_letter_code
_entity_poly.pdbx_strand_id
1 'polypeptide(L)'
;IINQLPQRGVVIETTGAYIQGRWGTQQEGFGRLRLLTETAEGILTAESWQGELERRVVVAGQVSETAVLHQATEANIAGLIVGSMPASLIPFAQTLSFPLIVTDGFGQPAMSEIIFNLLKKLDNRETTLFGKMDEDKGSRPEIIVATGVPSHQTLRPPAPLAVGQTVRLLRQPYAQQLGKVVKLFEQAQALETGIYTPGAAVKLANGQVVFVPDANLDVIQMSG
;
A
#
# COMPACT_ATOMS: atom_id res chain seq x y z
N ILE A 1 3.82 -20.23 -15.82
CA ILE A 1 4.45 -21.23 -14.93
C ILE A 1 4.89 -20.49 -13.68
N ILE A 2 4.35 -20.89 -12.54
CA ILE A 2 4.48 -20.22 -11.25
C ILE A 2 5.77 -20.75 -10.61
N ASN A 3 6.76 -19.90 -10.36
CA ASN A 3 7.91 -20.29 -9.56
C ASN A 3 7.44 -20.39 -8.10
N GLN A 4 7.36 -21.62 -7.59
CA GLN A 4 7.24 -21.87 -6.16
C GLN A 4 8.62 -21.65 -5.52
N LEU A 5 8.70 -20.76 -4.53
CA LEU A 5 9.80 -20.75 -3.58
C LEU A 5 9.45 -21.74 -2.47
N PRO A 6 10.32 -22.73 -2.15
CA PRO A 6 10.06 -23.64 -1.05
C PRO A 6 10.00 -22.85 0.25
N GLN A 7 8.85 -22.89 0.92
CA GLN A 7 8.60 -22.42 2.29
C GLN A 7 8.45 -20.91 2.57
N ARG A 8 8.09 -20.02 1.64
CA ARG A 8 7.62 -18.65 1.97
C ARG A 8 6.90 -17.97 0.80
N GLY A 9 5.57 -18.04 0.82
CA GLY A 9 4.68 -17.11 0.11
C GLY A 9 4.58 -17.27 -1.41
N VAL A 10 3.47 -16.77 -1.95
CA VAL A 10 3.22 -16.61 -3.40
C VAL A 10 3.41 -15.13 -3.71
N VAL A 11 4.20 -14.80 -4.73
CA VAL A 11 4.26 -13.45 -5.28
C VAL A 11 3.06 -13.28 -6.21
N ILE A 12 2.08 -12.48 -5.82
CA ILE A 12 0.96 -12.09 -6.69
C ILE A 12 1.36 -10.77 -7.36
N GLU A 13 1.76 -10.84 -8.63
CA GLU A 13 2.01 -9.66 -9.46
C GLU A 13 0.67 -9.17 -10.02
N THR A 14 0.17 -8.05 -9.52
CA THR A 14 -1.01 -7.37 -10.08
C THR A 14 -0.66 -5.92 -10.38
N THR A 15 -1.09 -5.41 -11.54
CA THR A 15 -1.10 -3.95 -11.76
C THR A 15 -2.26 -3.40 -10.94
N GLY A 16 -1.96 -2.73 -9.84
CA GLY A 16 -2.95 -2.32 -8.85
C GLY A 16 -2.80 -0.87 -8.41
N ALA A 17 -3.90 -0.25 -8.01
CA ALA A 17 -3.85 0.97 -7.22
C ALA A 17 -3.39 0.61 -5.80
N TYR A 18 -2.43 1.38 -5.27
CA TYR A 18 -1.93 1.26 -3.91
C TYR A 18 -2.27 2.53 -3.14
N ILE A 19 -2.96 2.38 -2.00
CA ILE A 19 -3.35 3.48 -1.13
C ILE A 19 -2.89 3.14 0.28
N GLN A 20 -2.20 4.08 0.92
CA GLN A 20 -1.73 3.93 2.29
C GLN A 20 -2.71 4.60 3.25
N GLY A 21 -3.24 3.83 4.21
CA GLY A 21 -4.10 4.31 5.26
C GLY A 21 -3.35 5.06 6.36
N ARG A 22 -4.08 5.82 7.16
CA ARG A 22 -3.54 6.51 8.34
C ARG A 22 -3.70 5.69 9.61
N TRP A 23 -4.76 4.91 9.69
CA TRP A 23 -5.06 4.03 10.81
C TRP A 23 -5.79 2.78 10.33
N GLY A 24 -5.58 1.64 10.98
CA GLY A 24 -6.29 0.42 10.65
C GLY A 24 -6.33 -0.58 11.81
N THR A 25 -7.20 -1.58 11.69
CA THR A 25 -7.30 -2.71 12.64
C THR A 25 -6.37 -3.85 12.22
N GLN A 26 -6.03 -4.78 13.13
CA GLN A 26 -4.94 -5.74 12.87
C GLN A 26 -5.25 -6.83 11.83
N GLN A 27 -6.47 -6.88 11.31
CA GLN A 27 -6.92 -7.93 10.40
C GLN A 27 -6.48 -7.69 8.96
N GLU A 28 -6.65 -8.72 8.14
CA GLU A 28 -6.48 -8.69 6.69
C GLU A 28 -7.78 -9.13 6.03
N GLY A 29 -8.02 -8.67 4.81
CA GLY A 29 -9.29 -8.89 4.12
C GLY A 29 -9.11 -8.91 2.62
N PHE A 30 -9.93 -9.71 1.95
CA PHE A 30 -9.94 -9.82 0.50
C PHE A 30 -11.37 -9.97 -0.02
N GLY A 31 -11.74 -9.15 -0.99
CA GLY A 31 -13.06 -9.17 -1.59
C GLY A 31 -13.18 -8.22 -2.76
N ARG A 32 -14.34 -8.22 -3.40
CA ARG A 32 -14.64 -7.21 -4.44
C ARG A 32 -15.02 -5.89 -3.79
N LEU A 33 -14.46 -4.80 -4.30
CA LEU A 33 -14.76 -3.45 -3.85
C LEU A 33 -16.24 -3.12 -4.10
N ARG A 34 -16.87 -2.44 -3.15
CA ARG A 34 -18.21 -1.87 -3.32
C ARG A 34 -18.34 -0.55 -2.57
N LEU A 35 -18.78 0.50 -3.27
CA LEU A 35 -19.10 1.77 -2.62
C LEU A 35 -20.50 1.71 -2.00
N LEU A 36 -20.62 2.18 -0.75
CA LEU A 36 -21.87 2.33 -0.02
C LEU A 36 -22.31 3.79 0.12
N THR A 37 -21.43 4.74 -0.23
CA THR A 37 -21.76 6.17 -0.29
C THR A 37 -21.45 6.74 -1.65
N GLU A 38 -22.22 7.75 -2.07
CA GLU A 38 -22.08 8.37 -3.39
C GLU A 38 -20.99 9.45 -3.44
N THR A 39 -20.66 10.04 -2.29
CA THR A 39 -19.66 11.11 -2.12
C THR A 39 -18.65 10.79 -1.03
N ALA A 40 -17.56 11.57 -1.01
CA ALA A 40 -16.45 11.45 -0.07
C ALA A 40 -16.81 11.88 1.38
N GLU A 41 -17.85 12.70 1.53
CA GLU A 41 -18.44 13.11 2.81
C GLU A 41 -19.52 12.14 3.29
N GLY A 42 -19.98 11.23 2.43
CA GLY A 42 -21.10 10.36 2.71
C GLY A 42 -20.87 9.55 3.99
N ILE A 43 -21.83 9.61 4.90
CA ILE A 43 -21.79 8.91 6.18
C ILE A 43 -22.49 7.56 6.01
N LEU A 44 -21.86 6.48 6.47
CA LEU A 44 -22.53 5.19 6.60
C LEU A 44 -23.68 5.27 7.60
N THR A 45 -24.86 4.91 7.15
CA THR A 45 -26.07 4.81 7.97
C THR A 45 -26.59 3.38 8.02
N ALA A 46 -27.61 3.13 8.84
CA ALA A 46 -28.26 1.82 8.91
C ALA A 46 -28.82 1.35 7.57
N GLU A 47 -29.30 2.28 6.76
CA GLU A 47 -29.89 2.02 5.44
C GLU A 47 -28.85 1.73 4.37
N SER A 48 -27.57 2.03 4.63
CA SER A 48 -26.49 1.82 3.66
C SER A 48 -26.14 0.34 3.46
N TRP A 49 -26.53 -0.54 4.39
CA TRP A 49 -26.18 -1.98 4.42
C TRP A 49 -27.11 -2.87 3.59
N GLN A 50 -27.70 -2.34 2.52
CA GLN A 50 -28.62 -3.09 1.65
C GLN A 50 -27.89 -3.78 0.50
N GLY A 51 -28.40 -4.94 0.07
CA GLY A 51 -27.90 -5.70 -1.08
C GLY A 51 -26.89 -6.80 -0.73
N GLU A 52 -26.20 -7.32 -1.75
CA GLU A 52 -25.22 -8.41 -1.60
C GLU A 52 -23.86 -7.88 -1.16
N LEU A 53 -23.65 -7.78 0.16
CA LEU A 53 -22.41 -7.24 0.76
C LEU A 53 -21.48 -8.32 1.34
N GLU A 54 -21.97 -9.55 1.44
CA GLU A 54 -21.21 -10.66 1.99
C GLU A 54 -19.86 -10.82 1.26
N ARG A 55 -18.78 -10.90 2.03
CA ARG A 55 -17.38 -11.02 1.56
C ARG A 55 -16.93 -9.91 0.62
N ARG A 56 -17.58 -8.75 0.61
CA ARG A 56 -17.14 -7.55 -0.13
C ARG A 56 -16.23 -6.66 0.71
N VAL A 57 -15.35 -5.93 0.05
CA VAL A 57 -14.64 -4.80 0.66
C VAL A 57 -15.49 -3.57 0.42
N VAL A 58 -16.04 -2.99 1.47
CA VAL A 58 -16.96 -1.85 1.37
C VAL A 58 -16.24 -0.52 1.60
N VAL A 59 -16.68 0.51 0.88
CA VAL A 59 -16.12 1.87 0.96
C VAL A 59 -17.21 2.86 1.33
N ALA A 60 -16.91 3.76 2.26
CA ALA A 60 -17.75 4.90 2.57
C ALA A 60 -16.90 6.14 2.89
N GLY A 61 -17.49 7.33 2.80
CA GLY A 61 -16.82 8.56 3.21
C GLY A 61 -16.46 8.55 4.70
N GLN A 62 -17.43 8.25 5.56
CA GLN A 62 -17.27 8.33 7.01
C GLN A 62 -18.09 7.25 7.75
N VAL A 63 -17.70 6.96 8.99
CA VAL A 63 -18.52 6.24 9.97
C VAL A 63 -18.53 6.98 11.30
N SER A 64 -19.71 7.21 11.87
CA SER A 64 -19.88 8.03 13.08
C SER A 64 -20.35 7.25 14.30
N GLU A 65 -20.92 6.05 14.13
CA GLU A 65 -21.64 5.35 15.18
C GLU A 65 -21.24 3.88 15.33
N THR A 66 -21.18 3.39 16.57
CA THR A 66 -20.92 1.97 16.88
C THR A 66 -21.98 1.04 16.28
N ALA A 67 -23.25 1.47 16.25
CA ALA A 67 -24.34 0.66 15.70
C ALA A 67 -24.11 0.30 14.22
N VAL A 68 -23.54 1.23 13.46
CA VAL A 68 -23.20 1.03 12.04
C VAL A 68 -22.05 0.03 11.88
N LEU A 69 -21.04 0.05 12.76
CA LEU A 69 -19.98 -0.95 12.78
C LEU A 69 -20.47 -2.34 13.22
N HIS A 70 -21.48 -2.39 14.08
CA HIS A 70 -22.14 -3.64 14.44
C HIS A 70 -22.86 -4.25 13.22
N GLN A 71 -23.61 -3.46 12.47
CA GLN A 71 -24.27 -3.90 11.24
C GLN A 71 -23.26 -4.37 10.19
N ALA A 72 -22.10 -3.72 10.09
CA ALA A 72 -21.00 -4.18 9.23
C ALA A 72 -20.57 -5.62 9.58
N THR A 73 -20.55 -5.96 10.86
CA THR A 73 -20.24 -7.30 11.36
C THR A 73 -21.33 -8.30 10.96
N GLU A 74 -22.61 -7.93 11.11
CA GLU A 74 -23.75 -8.77 10.71
C GLU A 74 -23.81 -9.01 9.20
N ALA A 75 -23.37 -8.03 8.40
CA ALA A 75 -23.32 -8.11 6.95
C ALA A 75 -22.21 -9.04 6.41
N ASN A 76 -21.36 -9.59 7.28
CA ASN A 76 -20.27 -10.53 6.93
C ASN A 76 -19.36 -10.01 5.81
N ILE A 77 -19.00 -8.72 5.85
CA ILE A 77 -18.10 -8.09 4.88
C ILE A 77 -16.67 -8.61 5.00
N ALA A 78 -15.90 -8.51 3.92
CA ALA A 78 -14.47 -8.82 3.91
C ALA A 78 -13.60 -7.67 4.44
N GLY A 79 -14.14 -6.45 4.56
CA GLY A 79 -13.45 -5.32 5.16
C GLY A 79 -14.11 -3.97 4.83
N LEU A 80 -13.71 -2.94 5.57
CA LEU A 80 -14.29 -1.59 5.51
C LEU A 80 -13.19 -0.54 5.29
N ILE A 81 -13.38 0.33 4.31
CA ILE A 81 -12.55 1.51 4.04
C ILE A 81 -13.38 2.75 4.32
N VAL A 82 -12.87 3.65 5.16
CA VAL A 82 -13.48 4.96 5.45
C VAL A 82 -12.47 6.09 5.35
N GLY A 83 -12.93 7.30 5.04
CA GLY A 83 -12.14 8.52 5.14
C GLY A 83 -11.85 8.85 6.60
N SER A 84 -12.90 8.88 7.42
CA SER A 84 -12.77 9.19 8.83
C SER A 84 -13.72 8.44 9.75
N MET A 85 -13.34 8.41 11.03
CA MET A 85 -14.22 8.03 12.13
C MET A 85 -13.88 8.79 13.43
N PRO A 86 -14.81 8.95 14.38
CA PRO A 86 -14.49 9.44 15.71
C PRO A 86 -13.46 8.53 16.42
N ALA A 87 -12.49 9.13 17.12
CA ALA A 87 -11.51 8.37 17.90
C ALA A 87 -12.16 7.56 19.04
N SER A 88 -13.35 7.96 19.50
CA SER A 88 -14.15 7.21 20.47
C SER A 88 -14.60 5.83 19.96
N LEU A 89 -14.59 5.59 18.65
CA LEU A 89 -14.92 4.29 18.06
C LEU A 89 -13.73 3.33 18.04
N ILE A 90 -12.49 3.78 18.29
CA ILE A 90 -11.29 2.93 18.24
C ILE A 90 -11.43 1.65 19.09
N PRO A 91 -11.87 1.71 20.38
CA PRO A 91 -11.96 0.51 21.21
C PRO A 91 -12.90 -0.54 20.63
N PHE A 92 -14.00 -0.12 19.99
CA PHE A 92 -14.93 -1.03 19.33
C PHE A 92 -14.38 -1.49 17.97
N ALA A 93 -13.79 -0.61 17.18
CA ALA A 93 -13.20 -0.97 15.89
C ALA A 93 -12.12 -2.06 16.04
N GLN A 94 -11.35 -2.04 17.14
CA GLN A 94 -10.35 -3.07 17.44
C GLN A 94 -10.92 -4.46 17.71
N THR A 95 -12.22 -4.59 18.04
CA THR A 95 -12.88 -5.89 18.27
C THR A 95 -13.48 -6.49 16.99
N LEU A 96 -13.47 -5.76 15.87
CA LEU A 96 -14.01 -6.22 14.60
C LEU A 96 -13.24 -7.45 14.08
N SER A 97 -13.97 -8.37 13.45
CA SER A 97 -13.42 -9.59 12.84
C SER A 97 -12.86 -9.37 11.43
N PHE A 98 -13.04 -8.16 10.87
CA PHE A 98 -12.60 -7.76 9.54
C PHE A 98 -11.72 -6.50 9.63
N PRO A 99 -10.88 -6.22 8.61
CA PRO A 99 -10.07 -5.00 8.59
C PRO A 99 -10.93 -3.76 8.39
N LEU A 100 -10.75 -2.77 9.26
CA LEU A 100 -11.20 -1.40 9.05
C LEU A 100 -9.98 -0.52 8.78
N ILE A 101 -9.95 0.19 7.65
CA ILE A 101 -8.90 1.15 7.30
C ILE A 101 -9.47 2.56 7.19
N VAL A 102 -8.81 3.51 7.85
CA VAL A 102 -9.11 4.94 7.85
C VAL A 102 -8.05 5.68 7.02
N THR A 103 -8.45 6.39 5.97
CA THR A 103 -7.52 7.03 5.02
C THR A 103 -7.15 8.47 5.37
N ASP A 104 -8.05 9.24 5.99
CA ASP A 104 -7.89 10.69 6.18
C ASP A 104 -7.79 11.09 7.66
N GLY A 105 -8.24 10.24 8.58
CA GLY A 105 -7.90 10.30 10.00
C GLY A 105 -9.11 10.28 10.93
N PHE A 106 -8.98 10.88 12.10
CA PHE A 106 -10.04 10.87 13.12
C PHE A 106 -10.87 12.15 13.12
N GLY A 107 -12.13 12.04 13.53
CA GLY A 107 -13.12 13.12 13.52
C GLY A 107 -14.13 12.95 12.39
N GLN A 108 -14.45 14.06 11.72
CA GLN A 108 -15.37 14.09 10.57
C GLN A 108 -14.77 14.73 9.29
N PRO A 109 -13.44 14.70 9.02
CA PRO A 109 -12.98 15.12 7.70
C PRO A 109 -13.55 14.19 6.63
N ALA A 110 -13.99 14.74 5.50
CA ALA A 110 -14.32 13.95 4.33
C ALA A 110 -13.14 13.07 3.91
N MET A 111 -13.42 11.93 3.27
CA MET A 111 -12.38 11.21 2.55
C MET A 111 -11.75 12.15 1.50
N SER A 112 -10.46 11.99 1.22
CA SER A 112 -9.85 12.69 0.09
C SER A 112 -10.62 12.39 -1.20
N GLU A 113 -11.05 13.45 -1.90
CA GLU A 113 -11.68 13.33 -3.22
C GLU A 113 -10.84 12.52 -4.21
N ILE A 114 -9.52 12.60 -4.12
CA ILE A 114 -8.61 11.81 -4.97
C ILE A 114 -8.75 10.31 -4.66
N ILE A 115 -8.75 9.94 -3.38
CA ILE A 115 -8.91 8.55 -2.91
C ILE A 115 -10.30 8.04 -3.25
N PHE A 116 -11.34 8.81 -2.93
CA PHE A 116 -12.72 8.43 -3.18
C PHE A 116 -12.97 8.21 -4.68
N ASN A 117 -12.55 9.13 -5.55
CA ASN A 117 -12.71 9.00 -6.99
C ASN A 117 -11.89 7.84 -7.57
N LEU A 118 -10.72 7.52 -7.00
CA LEU A 118 -9.93 6.35 -7.38
C LEU A 118 -10.68 5.06 -7.03
N LEU A 119 -11.17 4.92 -5.80
CA LEU A 119 -11.95 3.76 -5.36
C LEU A 119 -13.25 3.62 -6.15
N LYS A 120 -13.94 4.73 -6.44
CA LYS A 120 -15.13 4.77 -7.30
C LYS A 120 -14.88 4.24 -8.71
N LYS A 121 -13.75 4.59 -9.32
CA LYS A 121 -13.33 4.07 -10.64
C LYS A 121 -12.99 2.57 -10.62
N LEU A 122 -12.71 2.02 -9.44
CA LEU A 122 -12.32 0.64 -9.24
C LEU A 122 -13.44 -0.19 -8.58
N ASP A 123 -14.68 0.29 -8.62
CA ASP A 123 -15.83 -0.48 -8.12
C ASP A 123 -15.85 -1.88 -8.73
N ASN A 124 -16.22 -2.88 -7.92
CA ASN A 124 -16.28 -4.29 -8.27
C ASN A 124 -14.94 -4.96 -8.67
N ARG A 125 -13.80 -4.28 -8.50
CA ARG A 125 -12.45 -4.88 -8.63
C ARG A 125 -12.05 -5.67 -7.39
N GLU A 126 -11.13 -6.61 -7.55
CA GLU A 126 -10.55 -7.35 -6.43
C GLU A 126 -9.66 -6.43 -5.59
N THR A 127 -9.88 -6.45 -4.28
CA THR A 127 -9.22 -5.58 -3.32
C THR A 127 -8.70 -6.39 -2.14
N THR A 128 -7.45 -6.14 -1.78
CA THR A 128 -6.82 -6.68 -0.57
C THR A 128 -6.58 -5.54 0.42
N LEU A 129 -6.90 -5.80 1.68
CA LEU A 129 -6.66 -4.89 2.80
C LEU A 129 -5.68 -5.52 3.77
N PHE A 130 -4.67 -4.74 4.16
CA PHE A 130 -3.74 -5.05 5.24
C PHE A 130 -3.92 -3.97 6.30
N GLY A 131 -4.67 -4.27 7.36
CA GLY A 131 -5.00 -3.26 8.36
C GLY A 131 -3.90 -3.03 9.41
N LYS A 132 -2.91 -3.93 9.47
CA LYS A 132 -1.89 -3.95 10.51
C LYS A 132 -1.11 -2.64 10.60
N MET A 133 -0.90 -2.19 11.84
CA MET A 133 0.00 -1.09 12.16
C MET A 133 1.15 -1.57 13.05
N ASP A 134 2.32 -1.00 12.81
CA ASP A 134 3.53 -1.20 13.63
C ASP A 134 4.22 0.18 13.69
N GLU A 135 3.97 0.92 14.76
CA GLU A 135 4.49 2.29 14.94
C GLU A 135 6.02 2.28 15.04
N ASP A 136 6.60 1.25 15.67
CA ASP A 136 8.05 1.09 15.81
C ASP A 136 8.74 0.91 14.46
N LYS A 137 8.08 0.24 13.52
CA LYS A 137 8.57 0.03 12.14
C LYS A 137 8.02 1.04 11.14
N GLY A 138 7.18 1.97 11.59
CA GLY A 138 6.48 2.93 10.72
C GLY A 138 5.56 2.28 9.69
N SER A 139 5.13 1.03 9.89
CA SER A 139 4.22 0.36 8.96
C SER A 139 2.81 0.92 9.12
N ARG A 140 2.20 1.23 7.99
CA ARG A 140 0.85 1.78 7.90
C ARG A 140 -0.06 0.77 7.21
N PRO A 141 -1.38 0.86 7.43
CA PRO A 141 -2.33 0.03 6.71
C PRO A 141 -2.24 0.26 5.19
N GLU A 142 -2.55 -0.77 4.42
CA GLU A 142 -2.43 -0.76 2.97
C GLU A 142 -3.72 -1.26 2.31
N ILE A 143 -4.11 -0.61 1.23
CA ILE A 143 -5.23 -0.98 0.35
C ILE A 143 -4.63 -1.22 -1.03
N ILE A 144 -4.83 -2.42 -1.57
CA ILE A 144 -4.37 -2.81 -2.91
C ILE A 144 -5.59 -3.19 -3.73
N VAL A 145 -5.81 -2.49 -4.85
CA VAL A 145 -6.96 -2.74 -5.73
C VAL A 145 -6.49 -3.13 -7.12
N ALA A 146 -6.89 -4.29 -7.62
CA ALA A 146 -6.52 -4.77 -8.94
C ALA A 146 -7.15 -3.90 -10.05
N THR A 147 -6.34 -3.34 -10.96
CA THR A 147 -6.88 -2.53 -12.07
C THR A 147 -7.41 -3.39 -13.23
N GLY A 148 -7.11 -4.69 -13.20
CA GLY A 148 -7.57 -5.66 -14.21
C GLY A 148 -7.00 -5.42 -15.61
N VAL A 149 -5.97 -4.59 -15.75
CA VAL A 149 -5.13 -4.56 -16.94
C VAL A 149 -4.10 -5.66 -16.76
N PRO A 150 -4.15 -6.76 -17.53
CA PRO A 150 -3.00 -7.64 -17.64
C PRO A 150 -1.90 -6.84 -18.34
N SER A 151 -1.02 -6.19 -17.58
CA SER A 151 0.23 -5.77 -18.19
C SER A 151 1.04 -7.04 -18.40
N HIS A 152 1.24 -7.40 -19.67
CA HIS A 152 2.31 -8.31 -20.08
C HIS A 152 3.69 -7.61 -19.99
N GLN A 153 3.79 -6.57 -19.16
CA GLN A 153 5.07 -6.17 -18.62
C GLN A 153 5.32 -7.16 -17.49
N THR A 154 5.94 -8.29 -17.82
CA THR A 154 6.83 -8.91 -16.84
C THR A 154 7.72 -7.77 -16.35
N LEU A 155 7.51 -7.28 -15.13
CA LEU A 155 8.60 -6.66 -14.41
C LEU A 155 9.58 -7.81 -14.29
N ARG A 156 10.53 -7.86 -15.24
CA ARG A 156 11.73 -8.66 -15.05
C ARG A 156 12.18 -8.29 -13.64
N PRO A 157 12.35 -9.25 -12.72
CA PRO A 157 12.93 -8.93 -11.42
C PRO A 157 14.12 -8.03 -11.72
N PRO A 158 14.21 -6.83 -11.12
CA PRO A 158 15.20 -5.84 -11.50
C PRO A 158 16.51 -6.60 -11.59
N ALA A 159 17.09 -6.60 -12.80
CA ALA A 159 18.26 -7.44 -13.07
C ALA A 159 19.23 -7.20 -11.91
N PRO A 160 19.72 -8.26 -11.24
CA PRO A 160 20.50 -8.09 -10.03
C PRO A 160 21.55 -7.02 -10.27
N LEU A 161 21.56 -6.05 -9.36
CA LEU A 161 22.39 -4.86 -9.45
C LEU A 161 23.83 -5.32 -9.74
N ALA A 162 24.39 -4.89 -10.87
CA ALA A 162 25.68 -5.37 -11.35
C ALA A 162 26.64 -4.20 -11.53
N VAL A 163 27.92 -4.45 -11.25
CA VAL A 163 28.98 -3.47 -11.53
C VAL A 163 28.96 -3.10 -13.01
N GLY A 164 28.98 -1.80 -13.29
CA GLY A 164 28.93 -1.25 -14.63
C GLY A 164 27.54 -0.82 -15.10
N GLN A 165 26.47 -1.16 -14.37
CA GLN A 165 25.12 -0.70 -14.71
C GLN A 165 24.95 0.80 -14.46
N THR A 166 24.16 1.45 -15.31
CA THR A 166 23.68 2.82 -15.10
C THR A 166 22.44 2.75 -14.22
N VAL A 167 22.44 3.54 -13.16
CA VAL A 167 21.36 3.59 -12.17
C VAL A 167 20.92 5.03 -11.95
N ARG A 168 19.64 5.21 -11.65
CA ARG A 168 19.05 6.46 -11.16
C ARG A 168 18.90 6.38 -9.65
N LEU A 169 19.31 7.43 -8.95
CA LEU A 169 19.18 7.53 -7.52
C LEU A 169 17.79 8.04 -7.16
N LEU A 170 17.09 7.39 -6.23
CA LEU A 170 15.69 7.66 -5.91
C LEU A 170 15.49 8.65 -4.75
N ARG A 171 16.52 8.88 -3.93
CA ARG A 171 16.43 9.72 -2.72
C ARG A 171 17.40 10.89 -2.72
N GLN A 172 16.99 11.95 -2.03
CA GLN A 172 17.84 13.11 -1.73
C GLN A 172 19.09 12.68 -0.94
N PRO A 173 20.23 13.39 -1.08
CA PRO A 173 20.42 14.62 -1.85
C PRO A 173 20.67 14.41 -3.36
N TYR A 174 20.72 13.16 -3.81
CA TYR A 174 21.09 12.82 -5.19
C TYR A 174 19.91 12.35 -6.04
N ALA A 175 18.67 12.61 -5.60
CA ALA A 175 17.47 12.13 -6.28
C ALA A 175 17.46 12.55 -7.77
N GLN A 176 16.98 11.66 -8.63
CA GLN A 176 16.90 11.82 -10.08
C GLN A 176 18.26 11.91 -10.81
N GLN A 177 19.39 11.92 -10.10
CA GLN A 177 20.71 11.87 -10.73
C GLN A 177 20.99 10.47 -11.28
N LEU A 178 21.72 10.42 -12.38
CA LEU A 178 22.25 9.19 -12.94
C LEU A 178 23.68 8.96 -12.46
N GLY A 179 24.01 7.70 -12.22
CA GLY A 179 25.36 7.27 -11.90
C GLY A 179 25.64 5.86 -12.38
N LYS A 180 26.90 5.46 -12.31
CA LYS A 180 27.36 4.12 -12.70
C LYS A 180 27.77 3.34 -11.47
N VAL A 181 27.26 2.13 -11.34
CA VAL A 181 27.64 1.21 -10.25
C VAL A 181 29.11 0.84 -10.43
N VAL A 182 29.94 1.13 -9.44
CA VAL A 182 31.38 0.81 -9.47
C VAL A 182 31.74 -0.33 -8.52
N LYS A 183 30.92 -0.58 -7.49
CA LYS A 183 31.12 -1.69 -6.54
C LYS A 183 29.80 -2.07 -5.87
N LEU A 184 29.62 -3.35 -5.59
CA LEU A 184 28.51 -3.88 -4.80
C LEU A 184 29.03 -4.29 -3.41
N PHE A 185 28.21 -4.10 -2.40
CA PHE A 185 28.49 -4.51 -1.04
C PHE A 185 27.45 -5.54 -0.60
N GLU A 186 27.82 -6.82 -0.68
CA GLU A 186 26.99 -7.93 -0.23
C GLU A 186 26.89 -8.01 1.30
N GLN A 187 27.82 -7.37 2.00
CA GLN A 187 27.81 -7.19 3.45
C GLN A 187 27.48 -5.75 3.79
N ALA A 188 26.62 -5.56 4.79
CA ALA A 188 26.20 -4.24 5.24
C ALA A 188 27.40 -3.35 5.61
N GLN A 189 27.48 -2.17 5.00
CA GLN A 189 28.53 -1.18 5.28
C GLN A 189 28.07 -0.26 6.42
N ALA A 190 28.99 0.13 7.30
CA ALA A 190 28.72 1.13 8.32
C ALA A 190 28.55 2.51 7.67
N LEU A 191 27.35 3.09 7.75
CA LEU A 191 27.14 4.52 7.56
C LEU A 191 27.44 5.27 8.87
N GLU A 192 27.74 6.56 8.79
CA GLU A 192 27.91 7.45 9.96
C GLU A 192 26.68 7.46 10.89
N THR A 193 25.53 6.99 10.40
CA THR A 193 24.25 6.90 11.11
C THR A 193 23.95 5.53 11.74
N GLY A 194 24.85 4.55 11.65
CA GLY A 194 24.72 3.24 12.32
C GLY A 194 23.72 2.25 11.71
N ILE A 195 23.25 2.49 10.47
CA ILE A 195 22.31 1.59 9.77
C ILE A 195 23.08 0.64 8.84
N TYR A 196 22.71 -0.65 8.88
CA TYR A 196 23.32 -1.75 8.13
C TYR A 196 22.43 -2.16 6.95
N THR A 197 22.78 -1.82 5.71
CA THR A 197 22.05 -2.28 4.51
C THR A 197 23.01 -2.74 3.40
N PRO A 198 22.63 -3.72 2.57
CA PRO A 198 23.29 -3.94 1.29
C PRO A 198 23.07 -2.71 0.38
N GLY A 199 24.00 -2.49 -0.53
CA GLY A 199 24.02 -1.31 -1.36
C GLY A 199 25.19 -1.30 -2.34
N ALA A 200 25.27 -0.22 -3.11
CA ALA A 200 26.28 -0.04 -4.13
C ALA A 200 27.03 1.28 -3.97
N ALA A 201 28.32 1.27 -4.33
CA ALA A 201 29.03 2.50 -4.64
C ALA A 201 28.66 2.93 -6.06
N VAL A 202 28.15 4.15 -6.19
CA VAL A 202 27.72 4.75 -7.45
C VAL A 202 28.58 5.97 -7.76
N LYS A 203 29.21 5.97 -8.93
CA LYS A 203 29.93 7.12 -9.46
C LYS A 203 28.96 8.05 -10.20
N LEU A 204 28.76 9.25 -9.67
CA LEU A 204 27.92 10.29 -10.25
C LEU A 204 28.65 11.01 -11.40
N ALA A 205 27.91 11.78 -12.19
CA ALA A 205 28.46 12.55 -13.32
C ALA A 205 29.53 13.57 -12.91
N ASN A 206 29.45 14.12 -11.69
CA ASN A 206 30.45 15.03 -11.12
C ASN A 206 31.75 14.31 -10.67
N GLY A 207 31.85 12.99 -10.86
CA GLY A 207 33.00 12.18 -10.49
C GLY A 207 32.98 11.68 -9.03
N GLN A 208 32.06 12.16 -8.20
CA GLN A 208 31.90 11.73 -6.81
C GLN A 208 31.41 10.28 -6.75
N VAL A 209 31.95 9.50 -5.82
CA VAL A 209 31.48 8.14 -5.53
C VAL A 209 30.72 8.16 -4.21
N VAL A 210 29.47 7.71 -4.24
CA VAL A 210 28.56 7.70 -3.08
C VAL A 210 28.05 6.28 -2.83
N PHE A 211 27.90 5.91 -1.56
CA PHE A 211 27.19 4.68 -1.20
C PHE A 211 25.69 4.93 -1.25
N VAL A 212 24.94 4.02 -1.89
CA VAL A 212 23.49 4.08 -2.01
C VAL A 212 22.89 2.71 -1.71
N PRO A 213 21.93 2.60 -0.78
CA PRO A 213 21.20 1.36 -0.55
C PRO A 213 20.49 0.87 -1.82
N ASP A 214 20.38 -0.45 -2.00
CA ASP A 214 19.75 -1.04 -3.19
C ASP A 214 18.31 -0.56 -3.39
N ALA A 215 17.56 -0.43 -2.29
CA ALA A 215 16.18 0.08 -2.28
C ALA A 215 16.05 1.54 -2.78
N ASN A 216 17.16 2.26 -2.92
CA ASN A 216 17.21 3.64 -3.38
C ASN A 216 17.85 3.78 -4.79
N LEU A 217 18.03 2.67 -5.50
CA LEU A 217 18.58 2.62 -6.85
C LEU A 217 17.56 2.04 -7.82
N ASP A 218 17.49 2.62 -9.02
CA ASP A 218 16.67 2.13 -10.12
C ASP A 218 17.54 1.92 -11.37
N VAL A 219 17.57 0.69 -11.90
CA VAL A 219 18.46 0.33 -13.02
C VAL A 219 17.89 0.86 -14.32
N ILE A 220 18.66 1.69 -15.02
CA ILE A 220 18.27 2.20 -16.33
C ILE A 220 18.78 1.23 -17.41
N GLN A 221 17.88 0.40 -17.93
CA GLN A 221 18.13 -0.39 -19.13
C GLN A 221 17.78 0.46 -20.36
N MET A 222 18.78 0.79 -21.19
CA MET A 222 18.53 1.32 -22.53
C MET A 222 18.24 0.15 -23.45
N SER A 223 16.99 0.02 -23.90
CA SER A 223 16.62 -0.88 -24.98
C SER A 223 17.31 -0.39 -26.27
N GLY A 224 18.22 -1.19 -26.82
CA GLY A 224 18.64 -1.10 -28.21
C GLY A 224 17.71 -1.91 -29.09
#